data_AF-A0A401LB24-F1
#
_entry.id   AF-A0A401LB24-F1
#
_cell.length_a   1.000
_cell.length_b   1.000
_cell.length_c   1.000
_cell.angle_alpha   90.00
_cell.angle_beta   90.00
_cell.angle_gamma   90.00
#
_symmetry.space_group_name_H-M   'P 1'
#
loop_
_entity.id
_entity.type
_entity.pdbx_description
1 polymer ?
#
loop_
_entity_poly.entity_id
_entity_poly.type
_entity_poly.pdbx_seq_one_letter_code
_entity_poly.pdbx_strand_id
1 'polypeptide(L)'
;MTVKKVAIIAAAGAVLLAGALTLSMTLITRNKIEVTATETSAQNETEQEEGGVKTLENMENMPLYFEDTEKLLLPLRNTMEALGGTVKWDTETKQTAISYRGRTLRVRSGERDAVLNGYAVTLPDEPNMINGCLYVDEEVISAYYTGEVRFNHETKQVTLEMKDGTEPVVAVKELTADEENGGYSVDVPVIVGLNDANYEKSLNDSLMQQMQEYIAAFIAEENTADSLLQVQVTTGFCTKDFLSILWEGTRDGMPVRFAKNFDLLGQRAVTLADMLTQTSLEAAQAQAGEDWTAEQFYLTADGELILIGRNAEGGQTIEPLTAEQSIWRKKYKGIFTK
;
A
#
# COMPACT_ATOMS: atom_id res chain seq x y z
N MET A 1 34.76 4.60 -17.08
CA MET A 1 35.24 4.49 -15.69
C MET A 1 34.09 3.95 -14.86
N THR A 2 34.17 2.68 -14.50
CA THR A 2 33.16 1.94 -13.74
C THR A 2 33.37 2.25 -12.26
N VAL A 3 32.57 3.15 -11.70
CA VAL A 3 32.57 3.41 -10.26
C VAL A 3 31.98 2.17 -9.59
N LYS A 4 32.82 1.43 -8.86
CA LYS A 4 32.37 0.34 -7.99
C LYS A 4 31.44 0.94 -6.93
N LYS A 5 30.15 0.62 -7.01
CA LYS A 5 29.15 0.95 -5.98
C LYS A 5 29.54 0.20 -4.70
N VAL A 6 29.76 0.93 -3.62
CA VAL A 6 30.13 0.38 -2.31
C VAL A 6 28.83 0.11 -1.57
N ALA A 7 28.42 -1.16 -1.50
CA ALA A 7 27.36 -1.59 -0.59
C ALA A 7 27.96 -1.70 0.82
N ILE A 8 27.41 -0.97 1.79
CA ILE A 8 27.76 -1.09 3.20
C ILE A 8 26.78 -2.07 3.82
N ILE A 9 27.10 -3.36 3.78
CA ILE A 9 26.24 -4.43 4.31
C ILE A 9 25.84 -4.07 5.75
N ALA A 10 24.53 -4.06 6.05
CA ALA A 10 23.98 -3.72 7.38
C ALA A 10 24.39 -4.70 8.49
N ALA A 11 25.27 -5.65 8.20
CA ALA A 11 25.94 -6.52 9.16
C ALA A 11 27.34 -6.99 8.68
N ALA A 12 27.95 -6.41 7.63
CA ALA A 12 29.33 -6.75 7.22
C ALA A 12 29.96 -5.76 6.22
N GLY A 13 30.23 -4.53 6.59
CA GLY A 13 31.17 -3.68 5.83
C GLY A 13 31.95 -2.81 6.81
N ALA A 14 33.21 -3.05 7.16
CA ALA A 14 34.24 -3.85 6.51
C ALA A 14 35.27 -4.29 7.56
N VAL A 15 35.50 -5.59 7.73
CA VAL A 15 36.72 -6.08 8.40
C VAL A 15 37.14 -7.39 7.73
N LEU A 16 38.15 -7.31 6.86
CA LEU A 16 38.94 -8.45 6.41
C LEU A 16 40.07 -8.79 7.41
N LEU A 17 39.94 -8.41 8.69
CA LEU A 17 40.95 -8.61 9.73
C LEU A 17 40.33 -9.02 11.08
N ALA A 18 40.20 -10.33 11.27
CA ALA A 18 40.43 -11.03 12.55
C ALA A 18 39.37 -11.00 13.68
N GLY A 19 38.07 -10.94 13.40
CA GLY A 19 37.03 -11.28 14.39
C GLY A 19 35.85 -11.99 13.75
N ALA A 20 35.47 -13.16 14.25
CA ALA A 20 34.20 -13.79 13.84
C ALA A 20 33.05 -12.92 14.37
N LEU A 21 32.02 -12.67 13.57
CA LEU A 21 30.77 -12.04 14.02
C LEU A 21 29.75 -13.16 14.22
N THR A 22 29.07 -13.19 15.36
CA THR A 22 27.90 -14.02 15.60
C THR A 22 26.64 -13.19 15.36
N LEU A 23 25.67 -13.76 14.66
CA LEU A 23 24.41 -13.10 14.34
C LEU A 23 23.28 -13.83 15.04
N SER A 24 22.38 -13.07 15.68
CA SER A 24 21.16 -13.58 16.28
C SER A 24 19.98 -12.80 15.72
N MET A 25 19.07 -13.48 15.04
CA MET A 25 17.77 -12.90 14.71
C MET A 25 16.73 -13.40 15.70
N THR A 26 16.21 -12.55 16.55
CA THR A 26 15.41 -12.96 17.68
C THR A 26 13.95 -12.58 17.47
N LEU A 27 13.09 -13.57 17.25
CA LEU A 27 11.64 -13.45 17.25
C LEU A 27 11.18 -13.15 18.68
N ILE A 28 11.06 -11.87 19.05
CA ILE A 28 10.69 -11.44 20.40
C ILE A 28 9.26 -11.89 20.76
N THR A 29 8.36 -11.87 19.79
CA THR A 29 6.95 -12.30 19.90
C THR A 29 6.49 -12.92 18.58
N ARG A 30 5.29 -13.50 18.51
CA ARG A 30 4.73 -14.07 17.25
C ARG A 30 4.70 -13.10 16.05
N ASN A 31 4.83 -11.80 16.29
CA ASN A 31 4.75 -10.75 15.29
C ASN A 31 5.97 -9.80 15.29
N LYS A 32 7.01 -10.03 16.09
CA LYS A 32 8.18 -9.13 16.18
C LYS A 32 9.49 -9.89 16.06
N ILE A 33 10.36 -9.42 15.18
CA ILE A 33 11.71 -9.93 14.94
C ILE A 33 12.72 -8.80 15.16
N GLU A 34 13.83 -9.11 15.83
CA GLU A 34 15.01 -8.25 15.90
C GLU A 34 16.20 -8.96 15.25
N VAL A 35 17.03 -8.27 14.48
CA VAL A 35 18.28 -8.82 13.92
C VAL A 35 19.45 -8.06 14.51
N THR A 36 20.35 -8.76 15.19
CA THR A 36 21.53 -8.17 15.84
C THR A 36 22.82 -8.85 15.38
N ALA A 37 23.85 -8.05 15.10
CA ALA A 37 25.22 -8.51 14.87
C ALA A 37 26.07 -8.27 16.13
N THR A 38 26.69 -9.31 16.69
CA THR A 38 27.63 -9.21 17.82
C THR A 38 29.01 -9.74 17.43
N GLU A 39 30.07 -9.08 17.90
CA GLU A 39 31.44 -9.59 17.76
C GLU A 39 31.61 -10.85 18.62
N THR A 40 32.16 -11.92 18.03
CA THR A 40 32.48 -13.15 18.77
C THR A 40 33.64 -12.87 19.70
N SER A 41 33.33 -12.50 20.93
CA SER A 41 34.24 -12.67 22.06
C SER A 41 34.12 -14.12 22.53
N ALA A 42 35.21 -14.88 22.48
CA ALA A 42 35.25 -16.17 23.16
C ALA A 42 34.98 -15.92 24.67
N GLN A 43 34.06 -16.70 25.23
CA GLN A 43 33.63 -16.75 26.64
C GLN A 43 32.63 -15.68 27.11
N ASN A 44 31.35 -16.05 27.18
CA ASN A 44 30.77 -16.57 28.43
C ASN A 44 29.37 -17.13 28.18
N GLU A 45 29.20 -18.42 28.49
CA GLU A 45 27.90 -19.00 28.80
C GLU A 45 27.40 -18.37 30.10
N THR A 46 26.30 -17.61 30.01
CA THR A 46 25.13 -17.61 30.91
C THR A 46 24.32 -16.36 30.60
N GLU A 47 23.06 -16.52 30.19
CA GLU A 47 21.91 -15.87 30.87
C GLU A 47 20.58 -16.29 30.24
N GLN A 48 19.84 -17.04 31.05
CA GLN A 48 18.40 -17.05 31.28
C GLN A 48 17.43 -16.65 30.15
N GLU A 49 16.65 -17.64 29.73
CA GLU A 49 15.35 -17.48 29.08
C GLU A 49 14.39 -16.68 29.97
N GLU A 50 14.00 -15.48 29.54
CA GLU A 50 12.76 -14.84 29.95
C GLU A 50 12.02 -14.27 28.73
N GLY A 51 10.75 -14.66 28.56
CA GLY A 51 9.76 -13.86 27.84
C GLY A 51 9.54 -14.12 26.34
N GLY A 52 9.41 -15.36 25.87
CA GLY A 52 8.78 -15.64 24.55
C GLY A 52 9.60 -15.31 23.30
N VAL A 53 10.88 -15.00 23.50
CA VAL A 53 11.86 -14.56 22.52
C VAL A 53 12.59 -15.77 21.89
N LYS A 54 12.50 -16.01 20.58
CA LYS A 54 13.13 -17.14 19.85
C LYS A 54 14.22 -16.66 18.87
N THR A 55 15.48 -16.98 19.15
CA THR A 55 16.60 -16.77 18.23
C THR A 55 16.53 -17.73 17.03
N LEU A 56 16.64 -17.19 15.81
CA LEU A 56 16.77 -17.85 14.53
C LEU A 56 18.26 -17.85 14.21
N GLU A 57 18.90 -18.99 14.50
CA GLU A 57 20.31 -19.22 14.24
C GLU A 57 20.58 -19.46 12.75
N ASN A 58 21.80 -19.13 12.30
CA ASN A 58 22.35 -19.46 10.98
C ASN A 58 21.53 -18.94 9.78
N MET A 59 21.44 -17.62 9.62
CA MET A 59 20.98 -17.02 8.37
C MET A 59 22.13 -16.90 7.38
N GLU A 60 22.04 -17.64 6.27
CA GLU A 60 22.96 -17.54 5.14
C GLU A 60 22.88 -16.16 4.45
N ASN A 61 21.74 -15.46 4.57
CA ASN A 61 21.46 -14.17 3.92
C ASN A 61 21.04 -13.10 4.95
N MET A 62 21.72 -11.94 4.94
CA MET A 62 21.53 -10.82 5.88
C MET A 62 20.75 -9.66 5.25
N PRO A 63 19.99 -8.85 6.02
CA PRO A 63 19.54 -7.54 5.57
C PRO A 63 20.70 -6.67 5.04
N LEU A 64 20.44 -5.91 3.99
CA LEU A 64 21.43 -5.05 3.33
C LEU A 64 20.96 -3.60 3.40
N TYR A 65 21.75 -2.73 4.00
CA TYR A 65 21.47 -1.30 4.09
C TYR A 65 22.38 -0.58 3.10
N PHE A 66 21.86 0.40 2.37
CA PHE A 66 22.62 1.18 1.40
C PHE A 66 22.62 2.62 1.87
N GLU A 67 23.72 3.07 2.49
CA GLU A 67 23.83 4.41 3.09
C GLU A 67 23.64 5.55 2.08
N ASP A 68 24.04 5.35 0.82
CA ASP A 68 23.93 6.34 -0.24
C ASP A 68 22.50 6.59 -0.72
N THR A 69 21.64 5.56 -0.61
CA THR A 69 20.23 5.64 -0.99
C THR A 69 19.27 5.52 0.20
N GLU A 70 19.80 5.37 1.41
CA GLU A 70 19.06 5.06 2.65
C GLU A 70 18.10 3.86 2.53
N LYS A 71 18.45 2.87 1.69
CA LYS A 71 17.58 1.71 1.42
C LYS A 71 17.92 0.53 2.32
N LEU A 72 16.90 -0.10 2.91
CA LEU A 72 17.03 -1.38 3.60
C LEU A 72 16.39 -2.49 2.76
N LEU A 73 17.22 -3.41 2.26
CA LEU A 73 16.77 -4.62 1.59
C LEU A 73 16.73 -5.80 2.55
N LEU A 74 15.61 -6.50 2.57
CA LEU A 74 15.37 -7.67 3.41
C LEU A 74 15.42 -8.97 2.58
N PRO A 75 16.08 -10.03 3.07
CA PRO A 75 16.05 -11.34 2.42
C PRO A 75 14.64 -11.94 2.53
N LEU A 76 13.86 -11.83 1.46
CA LEU A 76 12.41 -12.03 1.45
C LEU A 76 11.98 -13.35 2.10
N ARG A 77 12.63 -14.46 1.75
CA ARG A 77 12.31 -15.78 2.31
C ARG A 77 12.53 -15.84 3.81
N ASN A 78 13.74 -15.48 4.24
CA ASN A 78 14.16 -15.52 5.64
C ASN A 78 13.23 -14.66 6.50
N THR A 79 12.93 -13.45 6.03
CA THR A 79 12.04 -12.51 6.72
C THR A 79 10.61 -13.04 6.84
N MET A 80 10.02 -13.49 5.73
CA MET A 80 8.60 -13.88 5.73
C MET A 80 8.35 -15.23 6.41
N GLU A 81 9.25 -16.20 6.27
CA GLU A 81 9.12 -17.50 6.95
C GLU A 81 9.34 -17.39 8.47
N ALA A 82 10.23 -16.49 8.91
CA ALA A 82 10.43 -16.20 10.33
C ALA A 82 9.18 -15.65 11.03
N LEU A 83 8.36 -14.90 10.28
CA LEU A 83 7.07 -14.37 10.74
C LEU A 83 5.92 -15.40 10.66
N GLY A 84 6.22 -16.64 10.24
CA GLY A 84 5.23 -17.70 10.07
C GLY A 84 4.48 -17.66 8.73
N GLY A 85 4.95 -16.86 7.77
CA GLY A 85 4.50 -16.91 6.38
C GLY A 85 5.11 -18.10 5.62
N THR A 86 4.76 -18.22 4.35
CA THR A 86 5.36 -19.20 3.44
C THR A 86 5.83 -18.52 2.17
N VAL A 87 6.98 -18.93 1.65
CA VAL A 87 7.53 -18.43 0.39
C VAL A 87 7.76 -19.61 -0.56
N LYS A 88 7.18 -19.58 -1.75
CA LYS A 88 7.30 -20.66 -2.74
C LYS A 88 7.72 -20.10 -4.09
N TRP A 89 8.67 -20.75 -4.73
CA TRP A 89 8.99 -20.49 -6.12
C TRP A 89 8.03 -21.27 -7.02
N ASP A 90 7.44 -20.57 -7.98
CA ASP A 90 6.55 -21.12 -8.99
C ASP A 90 7.33 -21.22 -10.32
N THR A 91 7.70 -22.44 -10.70
CA THR A 91 8.57 -22.66 -11.87
C THR A 91 7.86 -22.40 -13.20
N GLU A 92 6.54 -22.50 -13.24
CA GLU A 92 5.74 -22.30 -14.45
C GLU A 92 5.63 -20.82 -14.77
N THR A 93 5.26 -20.01 -13.77
CA THR A 93 5.10 -18.55 -13.92
C THR A 93 6.39 -17.76 -13.70
N LYS A 94 7.46 -18.43 -13.21
CA LYS A 94 8.72 -17.82 -12.79
C LYS A 94 8.52 -16.70 -11.76
N GLN A 95 7.67 -16.97 -10.78
CA GLN A 95 7.30 -16.02 -9.73
C GLN A 95 7.62 -16.58 -8.34
N THR A 96 7.95 -15.70 -7.40
CA THR A 96 7.99 -16.02 -5.98
C THR A 96 6.64 -15.65 -5.36
N ALA A 97 5.92 -16.65 -4.85
CA ALA A 97 4.66 -16.48 -4.12
C ALA A 97 4.94 -16.39 -2.61
N ILE A 98 4.47 -15.32 -1.99
CA ILE A 98 4.59 -15.03 -0.56
C ILE A 98 3.18 -15.08 0.04
N SER A 99 2.90 -16.05 0.89
CA SER A 99 1.61 -16.16 1.57
C SER A 99 1.75 -15.86 3.06
N TYR A 100 1.04 -14.84 3.53
CA TYR A 100 1.01 -14.42 4.93
C TYR A 100 -0.34 -13.79 5.27
N ARG A 101 -0.94 -14.19 6.40
CA ARG A 101 -2.24 -13.69 6.91
C ARG A 101 -3.35 -13.58 5.84
N GLY A 102 -3.49 -14.61 5.00
CA GLY A 102 -4.54 -14.67 3.95
C GLY A 102 -4.24 -13.85 2.68
N ARG A 103 -3.13 -13.12 2.63
CA ARG A 103 -2.64 -12.45 1.41
C ARG A 103 -1.58 -13.30 0.74
N THR A 104 -1.69 -13.42 -0.59
CA THR A 104 -0.67 -14.02 -1.46
C THR A 104 -0.18 -12.99 -2.46
N LEU A 105 1.04 -12.52 -2.26
CA LEU A 105 1.74 -11.62 -3.18
C LEU A 105 2.67 -12.45 -4.06
N ARG A 106 2.58 -12.29 -5.37
CA ARG A 106 3.46 -12.91 -6.35
C ARG A 106 4.34 -11.85 -6.99
N VAL A 107 5.63 -12.05 -6.91
CA VAL A 107 6.64 -11.08 -7.37
C VAL A 107 7.64 -11.74 -8.33
N ARG A 108 8.24 -10.95 -9.22
CA ARG A 108 9.38 -11.33 -10.06
C ARG A 108 10.60 -10.47 -9.73
N SER A 109 11.79 -11.02 -9.96
CA SER A 109 13.01 -10.24 -9.76
C SER A 109 13.19 -9.25 -10.91
N GLY A 110 13.54 -8.00 -10.59
CA GLY A 110 13.75 -6.91 -11.54
C GLY A 110 12.45 -6.36 -12.15
N GLU A 111 11.30 -6.64 -11.53
CA GLU A 111 10.00 -6.15 -11.98
C GLU A 111 9.20 -5.59 -10.81
N ARG A 112 8.64 -4.39 -10.99
CA ARG A 112 7.70 -3.79 -10.04
C ARG A 112 6.28 -4.34 -10.20
N ASP A 113 5.97 -4.94 -11.35
CA ASP A 113 4.69 -5.57 -11.59
C ASP A 113 4.54 -6.82 -10.72
N ALA A 114 3.49 -6.85 -9.92
CA ALA A 114 3.20 -7.94 -9.01
C ALA A 114 1.71 -8.31 -9.04
N VAL A 115 1.38 -9.42 -8.39
CA VAL A 115 0.00 -9.91 -8.31
C VAL A 115 -0.35 -10.18 -6.86
N LEU A 116 -1.33 -9.46 -6.31
CA LEU A 116 -1.87 -9.66 -4.97
C LEU A 116 -3.22 -10.36 -5.07
N ASN A 117 -3.33 -11.57 -4.53
CA ASN A 117 -4.58 -12.36 -4.54
C ASN A 117 -5.23 -12.50 -5.94
N GLY A 118 -4.42 -12.46 -7.01
CA GLY A 118 -4.88 -12.57 -8.39
C GLY A 118 -5.09 -11.24 -9.12
N TYR A 119 -4.95 -10.10 -8.43
CA TYR A 119 -5.10 -8.77 -9.01
C TYR A 119 -3.74 -8.08 -9.20
N ALA A 120 -3.62 -7.31 -10.29
CA ALA A 120 -2.41 -6.56 -10.57
C ALA A 120 -2.19 -5.46 -9.52
N VAL A 121 -0.94 -5.36 -9.06
CA VAL A 121 -0.47 -4.31 -8.16
C VAL A 121 0.95 -3.90 -8.55
N THR A 122 1.33 -2.67 -8.21
CA THR A 122 2.69 -2.16 -8.47
C THR A 122 3.46 -2.03 -7.16
N LEU A 123 4.60 -2.72 -7.06
CA LEU A 123 5.48 -2.66 -5.90
C LEU A 123 6.11 -1.26 -5.77
N PRO A 124 6.42 -0.80 -4.54
CA PRO A 124 7.17 0.44 -4.33
C PRO A 124 8.57 0.39 -4.94
N ASP A 125 9.22 -0.78 -4.92
CA ASP A 125 10.50 -1.03 -5.58
C ASP A 125 10.61 -2.47 -6.12
N GLU A 126 11.54 -2.69 -7.04
CA GLU A 126 11.75 -3.99 -7.68
C GLU A 126 12.48 -4.98 -6.75
N PRO A 127 12.07 -6.26 -6.71
CA PRO A 127 12.81 -7.31 -6.01
C PRO A 127 14.15 -7.62 -6.68
N ASN A 128 15.21 -7.71 -5.89
CA ASN A 128 16.58 -7.85 -6.36
C ASN A 128 17.15 -9.24 -6.06
N MET A 129 17.69 -9.91 -7.08
CA MET A 129 18.42 -11.16 -6.87
C MET A 129 19.88 -10.87 -6.50
N ILE A 130 20.27 -11.18 -5.27
CA ILE A 130 21.63 -10.96 -4.75
C ILE A 130 22.14 -12.27 -4.18
N ASN A 131 23.23 -12.80 -4.75
CA ASN A 131 23.85 -14.08 -4.35
C ASN A 131 22.88 -15.27 -4.29
N GLY A 132 21.88 -15.32 -5.18
CA GLY A 132 20.87 -16.39 -5.21
C GLY A 132 19.73 -16.22 -4.18
N CYS A 133 19.73 -15.12 -3.43
CA CYS A 133 18.64 -14.74 -2.54
C CYS A 133 17.83 -13.59 -3.14
N LEU A 134 16.51 -13.68 -3.05
CA LEU A 134 15.61 -12.61 -3.48
C LEU A 134 15.44 -11.62 -2.32
N TYR A 135 15.84 -10.38 -2.58
CA TYR A 135 15.73 -9.26 -1.68
C TYR A 135 14.58 -8.35 -2.09
N VAL A 136 13.90 -7.76 -1.11
CA VAL A 136 12.89 -6.73 -1.33
C VAL A 136 13.21 -5.53 -0.46
N ASP A 137 12.86 -4.34 -0.95
CA ASP A 137 12.87 -3.14 -0.12
C ASP A 137 11.88 -3.29 1.06
N GLU A 138 12.22 -2.73 2.22
CA GLU A 138 11.38 -2.79 3.41
C GLU A 138 9.96 -2.25 3.16
N GLU A 139 9.81 -1.26 2.27
CA GLU A 139 8.51 -0.69 1.89
C GLU A 139 7.57 -1.74 1.30
N VAL A 140 8.07 -2.79 0.66
CA VAL A 140 7.23 -3.90 0.15
C VAL A 140 6.56 -4.64 1.31
N ILE A 141 7.28 -4.87 2.41
CA ILE A 141 6.74 -5.54 3.58
C ILE A 141 5.71 -4.63 4.27
N SER A 142 6.01 -3.33 4.37
CA SER A 142 5.07 -2.34 4.91
C SER A 142 3.80 -2.23 4.08
N ALA A 143 3.90 -2.10 2.76
CA ALA A 143 2.77 -1.89 1.86
C ALA A 143 1.80 -3.08 1.83
N TYR A 144 2.30 -4.31 1.77
CA TYR A 144 1.44 -5.49 1.54
C TYR A 144 1.14 -6.30 2.79
N TYR A 145 1.91 -6.14 3.85
CA TYR A 145 1.76 -6.93 5.07
C TYR A 145 1.67 -6.08 6.35
N THR A 146 1.62 -4.74 6.26
CA THR A 146 1.56 -3.82 7.41
C THR A 146 2.66 -4.09 8.44
N GLY A 147 3.84 -4.47 7.94
CA GLY A 147 5.04 -4.58 8.76
C GLY A 147 5.67 -3.21 8.96
N GLU A 148 6.00 -2.89 10.19
CA GLU A 148 6.86 -1.76 10.51
C GLU A 148 8.30 -2.27 10.57
N VAL A 149 9.14 -1.72 9.71
CA VAL A 149 10.57 -2.04 9.66
C VAL A 149 11.33 -0.82 10.18
N ARG A 150 12.29 -1.04 11.07
CA ARG A 150 13.12 0.02 11.63
C ARG A 150 14.57 -0.42 11.61
N PHE A 151 15.44 0.46 11.13
CA PHE A 151 16.88 0.30 11.24
C PHE A 151 17.46 1.25 12.28
N ASN A 152 18.15 0.71 13.29
CA ASN A 152 18.91 1.49 14.24
C ASN A 152 20.34 1.68 13.71
N HIS A 153 20.70 2.91 13.36
CA HIS A 153 22.02 3.24 12.80
C HIS A 153 23.18 3.05 13.78
N GLU A 154 22.93 3.20 15.09
CA GLU A 154 23.96 3.08 16.14
C GLU A 154 24.27 1.62 16.43
N THR A 155 23.24 0.79 16.61
CA THR A 155 23.38 -0.62 16.99
C THR A 155 23.40 -1.56 15.78
N LYS A 156 23.17 -1.03 14.57
CA LYS A 156 22.98 -1.81 13.32
C LYS A 156 21.88 -2.87 13.46
N GLN A 157 20.89 -2.59 14.30
CA GLN A 157 19.78 -3.50 14.56
C GLN A 157 18.64 -3.25 13.58
N VAL A 158 18.12 -4.30 12.95
CA VAL A 158 16.87 -4.26 12.19
C VAL A 158 15.76 -4.81 13.06
N THR A 159 14.70 -4.04 13.25
CA THR A 159 13.49 -4.47 13.95
C THR A 159 12.34 -4.53 12.96
N LEU A 160 11.67 -5.68 12.89
CA LEU A 160 10.48 -5.88 12.08
C LEU A 160 9.32 -6.24 13.00
N GLU A 161 8.25 -5.45 12.97
CA GLU A 161 7.05 -5.65 13.78
C GLU A 161 5.80 -5.64 12.91
N MET A 162 5.05 -6.74 12.93
CA MET A 162 3.79 -6.87 12.20
C MET A 162 2.64 -6.34 13.07
N LYS A 163 1.98 -5.27 12.62
CA LYS A 163 0.84 -4.68 13.32
C LYS A 163 -0.42 -5.56 13.22
N ASP A 164 -1.34 -5.39 14.18
CA ASP A 164 -2.65 -6.01 14.12
C ASP A 164 -3.62 -5.14 13.31
N GLY A 165 -4.39 -5.78 12.44
CA GLY A 165 -5.19 -5.10 11.43
C GLY A 165 -4.33 -4.68 10.23
N THR A 166 -4.70 -5.17 9.06
CA THR A 166 -4.03 -4.79 7.82
C THR A 166 -4.77 -3.62 7.19
N GLU A 167 -4.07 -2.52 6.88
CA GLU A 167 -4.58 -1.53 5.94
C GLU A 167 -4.93 -2.25 4.65
N PRO A 168 -6.12 -2.02 4.07
CA PRO A 168 -6.45 -2.66 2.82
C PRO A 168 -5.51 -2.20 1.72
N VAL A 169 -5.27 -3.10 0.78
CA VAL A 169 -4.58 -2.76 -0.47
C VAL A 169 -5.65 -2.56 -1.54
N VAL A 170 -5.54 -1.48 -2.30
CA VAL A 170 -6.38 -1.23 -3.48
C VAL A 170 -5.62 -1.74 -4.70
N ALA A 171 -5.97 -2.94 -5.16
CA ALA A 171 -5.49 -3.47 -6.43
C ALA A 171 -6.35 -2.93 -7.58
N VAL A 172 -5.85 -3.02 -8.82
CA VAL A 172 -6.53 -2.48 -9.99
C VAL A 172 -6.87 -3.60 -10.97
N LYS A 173 -8.11 -3.58 -11.45
CA LYS A 173 -8.54 -4.35 -12.62
C LYS A 173 -8.99 -3.38 -13.69
N GLU A 174 -8.28 -3.36 -14.81
CA GLU A 174 -8.62 -2.55 -15.96
C GLU A 174 -9.76 -3.20 -16.77
N LEU A 175 -10.75 -2.40 -17.16
CA LEU A 175 -11.76 -2.75 -18.17
C LEU A 175 -11.48 -1.93 -19.42
N THR A 176 -11.26 -2.59 -20.55
CA THR A 176 -10.93 -1.91 -21.81
C THR A 176 -11.79 -2.39 -22.99
N ALA A 177 -12.01 -1.49 -23.95
CA ALA A 177 -12.50 -1.80 -25.30
C ALA A 177 -11.88 -0.83 -26.32
N ASP A 178 -11.43 -1.38 -27.45
CA ASP A 178 -10.92 -0.75 -28.69
C ASP A 178 -10.47 0.72 -28.59
N GLU A 179 -9.17 1.02 -28.50
CA GLU A 179 -8.68 2.41 -28.41
C GLU A 179 -8.36 3.04 -29.79
N GLU A 180 -8.43 2.28 -30.89
CA GLU A 180 -7.96 2.74 -32.21
C GLU A 180 -9.02 3.59 -32.96
N ASN A 181 -10.31 3.42 -32.64
CA ASN A 181 -11.45 4.20 -33.18
C ASN A 181 -12.51 4.47 -32.10
N GLY A 182 -12.10 5.05 -30.97
CA GLY A 182 -12.99 5.29 -29.82
C GLY A 182 -13.30 4.04 -28.99
N GLY A 183 -13.42 4.21 -27.68
CA GLY A 183 -13.57 3.11 -26.74
C GLY A 183 -13.49 3.54 -25.28
N TYR A 184 -13.08 2.62 -24.41
CA TYR A 184 -12.87 2.93 -23.01
C TYR A 184 -11.67 2.21 -22.41
N SER A 185 -11.01 2.85 -21.45
CA SER A 185 -10.07 2.25 -20.49
C SER A 185 -10.44 2.77 -19.11
N VAL A 186 -10.91 1.87 -18.24
CA VAL A 186 -11.51 2.23 -16.96
C VAL A 186 -11.02 1.29 -15.86
N ASP A 187 -10.40 1.88 -14.84
CA ASP A 187 -9.94 1.15 -13.66
C ASP A 187 -11.09 0.81 -12.70
N VAL A 188 -11.16 -0.46 -12.33
CA VAL A 188 -12.01 -0.97 -11.25
C VAL A 188 -11.12 -1.31 -10.05
N PRO A 189 -11.27 -0.61 -8.91
CA PRO A 189 -10.54 -0.92 -7.70
C PRO A 189 -11.03 -2.24 -7.09
N VAL A 190 -10.09 -3.02 -6.59
CA VAL A 190 -10.35 -4.26 -5.84
C VAL A 190 -9.66 -4.16 -4.49
N ILE A 191 -10.48 -4.13 -3.43
CA ILE A 191 -10.05 -3.95 -2.06
C ILE A 191 -9.66 -5.32 -1.48
N VAL A 192 -8.44 -5.41 -0.92
CA VAL A 192 -7.86 -6.66 -0.42
C VAL A 192 -7.38 -6.54 1.01
N GLY A 193 -7.81 -7.47 1.86
CA GLY A 193 -7.41 -7.62 3.26
C GLY A 193 -8.20 -6.73 4.21
N LEU A 194 -9.52 -6.65 4.02
CA LEU A 194 -10.44 -6.19 5.06
C LEU A 194 -10.64 -7.27 6.12
N ASN A 195 -11.01 -6.83 7.33
CA ASN A 195 -11.23 -7.73 8.46
C ASN A 195 -12.47 -8.63 8.30
N ASP A 196 -13.41 -8.26 7.41
CA ASP A 196 -14.63 -9.02 7.11
C ASP A 196 -14.64 -9.41 5.63
N ALA A 197 -14.42 -10.70 5.36
CA ALA A 197 -14.35 -11.23 4.00
C ALA A 197 -15.69 -11.16 3.24
N ASN A 198 -16.83 -11.16 3.94
CA ASN A 198 -18.13 -11.00 3.30
C ASN A 198 -18.33 -9.55 2.86
N TYR A 199 -17.97 -8.61 3.73
CA TYR A 199 -17.99 -7.19 3.38
C TYR A 199 -17.04 -6.90 2.23
N GLU A 200 -15.80 -7.37 2.28
CA GLU A 200 -14.81 -7.26 1.20
C GLU A 200 -15.38 -7.72 -0.14
N LYS A 201 -15.97 -8.92 -0.17
CA LYS A 201 -16.60 -9.44 -1.37
C LYS A 201 -17.72 -8.54 -1.86
N SER A 202 -18.67 -8.17 -0.98
CA SER A 202 -19.82 -7.33 -1.35
C SER A 202 -19.41 -5.94 -1.83
N LEU A 203 -18.36 -5.37 -1.25
CA LEU A 203 -17.79 -4.08 -1.64
C LEU A 203 -17.17 -4.16 -3.03
N ASN A 204 -16.35 -5.18 -3.28
CA ASN A 204 -15.73 -5.41 -4.58
C ASN A 204 -16.76 -5.69 -5.68
N ASP A 205 -17.81 -6.47 -5.37
CA ASP A 205 -18.93 -6.72 -6.30
C ASP A 205 -19.67 -5.41 -6.63
N SER A 206 -19.94 -4.57 -5.62
CA SER A 206 -20.60 -3.27 -5.78
C SER A 206 -19.76 -2.29 -6.62
N LEU A 207 -18.45 -2.20 -6.35
CA LEU A 207 -17.52 -1.36 -7.11
C LEU A 207 -17.45 -1.81 -8.58
N MET A 208 -17.36 -3.12 -8.84
CA MET A 208 -17.40 -3.67 -10.20
C MET A 208 -18.69 -3.30 -10.92
N GLN A 209 -19.85 -3.51 -10.27
CA GLN A 209 -21.15 -3.19 -10.85
C GLN A 209 -21.27 -1.69 -11.16
N GLN A 210 -20.90 -0.82 -10.23
CA GLN A 210 -20.94 0.63 -10.41
C GLN A 210 -20.11 1.06 -11.63
N MET A 211 -18.90 0.52 -11.79
CA MET A 211 -18.04 0.87 -12.92
C MET A 211 -18.57 0.30 -14.24
N GLN A 212 -19.17 -0.89 -14.24
CA GLN A 212 -19.87 -1.43 -15.42
C GLN A 212 -21.08 -0.58 -15.82
N GLU A 213 -21.86 -0.10 -14.86
CA GLU A 213 -22.98 0.81 -15.10
C GLU A 213 -22.51 2.16 -15.67
N TYR A 214 -21.40 2.69 -15.15
CA TYR A 214 -20.77 3.92 -15.67
C TYR A 214 -20.31 3.76 -17.12
N ILE A 215 -19.64 2.64 -17.45
CA ILE A 215 -19.23 2.32 -18.82
C ILE A 215 -20.46 2.12 -19.72
N ALA A 216 -21.50 1.43 -19.24
CA ALA A 216 -22.72 1.20 -20.01
C ALA A 216 -23.45 2.52 -20.32
N ALA A 217 -23.47 3.47 -19.37
CA ALA A 217 -24.02 4.81 -19.59
C ALA A 217 -23.22 5.58 -20.66
N PHE A 218 -21.88 5.53 -20.59
CA PHE A 218 -21.02 6.11 -21.63
C PHE A 218 -21.32 5.53 -23.02
N ILE A 219 -21.38 4.20 -23.15
CA ILE A 219 -21.69 3.51 -24.42
C ILE A 219 -23.11 3.87 -24.93
N ALA A 220 -24.07 4.07 -24.03
CA ALA A 220 -25.45 4.40 -24.41
C ALA A 220 -25.63 5.86 -24.85
N GLU A 221 -24.86 6.78 -24.25
CA GLU A 221 -24.89 8.21 -24.54
C GLU A 221 -24.07 8.57 -25.79
N GLU A 222 -22.94 7.89 -25.99
CA GLU A 222 -22.03 8.13 -27.09
C GLU A 222 -22.38 7.27 -28.31
N ASN A 223 -22.72 7.92 -29.43
CA ASN A 223 -23.13 7.25 -30.67
C ASN A 223 -22.14 7.48 -31.83
N THR A 224 -20.92 7.90 -31.50
CA THR A 224 -19.86 8.21 -32.47
C THR A 224 -18.70 7.24 -32.34
N ALA A 225 -18.18 6.78 -33.48
CA ALA A 225 -17.05 5.87 -33.56
C ALA A 225 -15.69 6.52 -33.21
N ASP A 226 -15.70 7.62 -32.45
CA ASP A 226 -14.48 8.33 -32.01
C ASP A 226 -14.54 8.66 -30.50
N SER A 227 -15.65 8.35 -29.81
CA SER A 227 -15.80 8.71 -28.40
C SER A 227 -14.86 7.90 -27.51
N LEU A 228 -14.21 8.54 -26.54
CA LEU A 228 -13.19 7.92 -25.70
C LEU A 228 -13.40 8.23 -24.22
N LEU A 229 -13.43 7.18 -23.40
CA LEU A 229 -13.47 7.27 -21.94
C LEU A 229 -12.19 6.68 -21.35
N GLN A 230 -11.39 7.49 -20.67
CA GLN A 230 -10.19 7.04 -19.96
C GLN A 230 -10.29 7.47 -18.51
N VAL A 231 -10.33 6.53 -17.58
CA VAL A 231 -10.48 6.82 -16.15
C VAL A 231 -9.62 5.87 -15.32
N GLN A 232 -8.72 6.44 -14.52
CA GLN A 232 -7.82 5.70 -13.66
C GLN A 232 -8.19 5.88 -12.19
N VAL A 233 -7.91 4.87 -11.37
CA VAL A 233 -8.20 4.93 -9.92
C VAL A 233 -6.92 5.19 -9.13
N THR A 234 -6.99 6.11 -8.19
CA THR A 234 -5.93 6.39 -7.22
C THR A 234 -6.46 6.21 -5.80
N THR A 235 -5.64 5.61 -4.93
CA THR A 235 -5.92 5.59 -3.50
C THR A 235 -5.58 6.95 -2.92
N GLY A 236 -6.60 7.70 -2.53
CA GLY A 236 -6.44 9.01 -1.91
C GLY A 236 -5.94 8.86 -0.48
N PHE A 237 -6.71 8.20 0.38
CA PHE A 237 -6.40 8.03 1.80
C PHE A 237 -6.76 6.62 2.24
N CYS A 238 -5.90 5.98 3.02
CA CYS A 238 -6.13 4.61 3.49
C CYS A 238 -5.63 4.45 4.93
N THR A 239 -6.47 3.88 5.77
CA THR A 239 -6.14 3.35 7.09
C THR A 239 -6.89 2.03 7.29
N LYS A 240 -6.65 1.36 8.41
CA LYS A 240 -7.43 0.16 8.79
C LYS A 240 -8.94 0.41 8.93
N ASP A 241 -9.36 1.66 9.18
CA ASP A 241 -10.76 2.01 9.47
C ASP A 241 -11.42 2.85 8.37
N PHE A 242 -10.64 3.40 7.42
CA PHE A 242 -11.17 4.31 6.41
C PHE A 242 -10.45 4.18 5.07
N LEU A 243 -11.20 4.30 3.98
CA LEU A 243 -10.68 4.32 2.62
C LEU A 243 -11.32 5.45 1.80
N SER A 244 -10.50 6.25 1.12
CA SER A 244 -10.89 7.24 0.13
C SER A 244 -10.22 6.91 -1.20
N ILE A 245 -11.02 6.76 -2.25
CA ILE A 245 -10.56 6.48 -3.61
C ILE A 245 -11.08 7.54 -4.57
N LEU A 246 -10.22 7.94 -5.50
CA LEU A 246 -10.49 8.92 -6.54
C LEU A 246 -10.35 8.25 -7.90
N TRP A 247 -11.34 8.45 -8.75
CA TRP A 247 -11.23 8.22 -10.18
C TRP A 247 -10.98 9.55 -10.88
N GLU A 248 -9.98 9.59 -11.75
CA GLU A 248 -9.64 10.76 -12.57
C GLU A 248 -9.33 10.32 -14.00
N GLY A 249 -9.73 11.13 -14.96
CA GLY A 249 -9.31 10.99 -16.34
C GLY A 249 -10.10 11.90 -17.28
N THR A 250 -10.45 11.41 -18.47
CA THR A 250 -11.17 12.18 -19.47
C THR A 250 -12.31 11.40 -20.11
N ARG A 251 -13.37 12.12 -20.49
CA ARG A 251 -14.42 11.68 -21.39
C ARG A 251 -14.43 12.65 -22.57
N ASP A 252 -14.09 12.15 -23.76
CA ASP A 252 -13.97 12.94 -24.99
C ASP A 252 -13.07 14.18 -24.83
N GLY A 253 -11.97 14.00 -24.10
CA GLY A 253 -11.01 15.07 -23.77
C GLY A 253 -11.45 16.02 -22.66
N MET A 254 -12.70 15.95 -22.19
CA MET A 254 -13.15 16.72 -21.02
C MET A 254 -12.81 15.98 -19.72
N PRO A 255 -12.25 16.67 -18.70
CA PRO A 255 -11.86 16.02 -17.46
C PRO A 255 -13.07 15.44 -16.71
N VAL A 256 -12.95 14.19 -16.27
CA VAL A 256 -13.93 13.52 -15.42
C VAL A 256 -13.29 13.06 -14.11
N ARG A 257 -13.98 13.31 -13.00
CA ARG A 257 -13.55 13.02 -11.64
C ARG A 257 -14.73 12.61 -10.78
N PHE A 258 -14.57 11.56 -10.02
CA PHE A 258 -15.52 11.16 -8.98
C PHE A 258 -14.79 10.33 -7.93
N ALA A 259 -15.35 10.26 -6.73
CA ALA A 259 -14.71 9.60 -5.61
C ALA A 259 -15.70 8.78 -4.81
N LYS A 260 -15.19 7.83 -4.04
CA LYS A 260 -15.95 7.10 -3.04
C LYS A 260 -15.15 7.00 -1.75
N ASN A 261 -15.87 7.07 -0.64
CA ASN A 261 -15.30 7.12 0.69
C ASN A 261 -16.02 6.08 1.56
N PHE A 262 -15.26 5.27 2.29
CA PHE A 262 -15.76 4.12 3.02
C PHE A 262 -15.30 4.19 4.48
N ASP A 263 -16.27 4.11 5.38
CA ASP A 263 -16.04 3.75 6.78
C ASP A 263 -15.94 2.21 6.83
N LEU A 264 -14.70 1.70 6.89
CA LEU A 264 -14.42 0.27 6.86
C LEU A 264 -14.83 -0.41 8.16
N LEU A 265 -14.73 0.32 9.28
CA LEU A 265 -15.19 -0.17 10.58
C LEU A 265 -16.73 -0.28 10.61
N GLY A 266 -17.41 0.72 10.06
CA GLY A 266 -18.87 0.74 9.90
C GLY A 266 -19.38 -0.05 8.69
N GLN A 267 -18.49 -0.61 7.88
CA GLN A 267 -18.77 -1.38 6.67
C GLN A 267 -19.77 -0.69 5.72
N ARG A 268 -19.54 0.60 5.41
CA ARG A 268 -20.41 1.37 4.52
C ARG A 268 -19.70 2.50 3.79
N ALA A 269 -20.28 2.93 2.68
CA ALA A 269 -19.97 4.22 2.09
C ALA A 269 -20.42 5.39 2.99
N VAL A 270 -19.70 6.51 2.94
CA VAL A 270 -19.99 7.74 3.69
C VAL A 270 -19.93 8.96 2.79
N THR A 271 -20.66 10.00 3.20
CA THR A 271 -20.66 11.33 2.58
C THR A 271 -20.08 12.37 3.54
N LEU A 272 -19.79 13.59 3.07
CA LEU A 272 -19.44 14.68 3.99
C LEU A 272 -20.55 14.99 5.01
N ALA A 273 -21.82 14.74 4.67
CA ALA A 273 -22.92 14.92 5.62
C ALA A 273 -22.85 13.95 6.82
N ASP A 274 -22.30 12.75 6.60
CA ASP A 274 -21.98 11.81 7.68
C ASP A 274 -20.79 12.28 8.52
N MET A 275 -19.78 12.87 7.88
CA MET A 275 -18.45 13.05 8.45
C MET A 275 -18.24 14.40 9.13
N LEU A 276 -18.87 15.46 8.62
CA LEU A 276 -18.69 16.83 9.07
C LEU A 276 -19.80 17.27 10.04
N THR A 277 -19.49 18.29 10.84
CA THR A 277 -20.53 19.05 11.54
C THR A 277 -21.40 19.81 10.53
N GLN A 278 -22.62 20.20 10.92
CA GLN A 278 -23.53 20.96 10.06
C GLN A 278 -22.89 22.25 9.54
N THR A 279 -22.21 23.01 10.42
CA THR A 279 -21.51 24.25 10.05
C THR A 279 -20.40 24.01 9.02
N SER A 280 -19.60 22.96 9.20
CA SER A 280 -18.54 22.61 8.24
C SER A 280 -19.11 22.12 6.90
N LEU A 281 -20.25 21.43 6.91
CA LEU A 281 -20.94 20.99 5.68
C LEU A 281 -21.50 22.18 4.90
N GLU A 282 -22.10 23.15 5.58
CA GLU A 282 -22.59 24.40 4.97
C GLU A 282 -21.46 25.21 4.35
N ALA A 283 -20.29 25.25 5.00
CA ALA A 283 -19.09 25.88 4.44
C ALA A 283 -18.60 25.16 3.17
N ALA A 284 -18.62 23.82 3.15
CA ALA A 284 -18.28 23.04 1.97
C ALA A 284 -19.25 23.31 0.80
N GLN A 285 -20.56 23.34 1.06
CA GLN A 285 -21.56 23.69 0.05
C GLN A 285 -21.34 25.12 -0.49
N ALA A 286 -21.06 26.09 0.37
CA ALA A 286 -20.82 27.47 -0.02
C ALA A 286 -19.57 27.63 -0.90
N GLN A 287 -18.52 26.82 -0.67
CA GLN A 287 -17.32 26.84 -1.50
C GLN A 287 -17.52 26.11 -2.83
N ALA A 288 -18.16 24.94 -2.84
CA ALA A 288 -18.28 24.11 -4.03
C ALA A 288 -19.41 24.51 -4.99
N GLY A 289 -20.37 25.32 -4.53
CA GLY A 289 -21.49 25.83 -5.34
C GLY A 289 -22.80 25.03 -5.15
N GLU A 290 -23.89 25.52 -5.75
CA GLU A 290 -25.25 24.98 -5.53
C GLU A 290 -25.45 23.54 -6.03
N ASP A 291 -24.80 23.15 -7.13
CA ASP A 291 -24.95 21.82 -7.75
C ASP A 291 -24.09 20.74 -7.08
N TRP A 292 -23.26 21.12 -6.10
CA TRP A 292 -22.40 20.18 -5.39
C TRP A 292 -23.22 19.31 -4.43
N THR A 293 -22.81 18.04 -4.31
CA THR A 293 -23.39 17.07 -3.39
C THR A 293 -22.35 16.55 -2.41
N ALA A 294 -22.79 16.13 -1.22
CA ALA A 294 -21.91 15.62 -0.17
C ALA A 294 -21.12 14.34 -0.52
N GLU A 295 -21.37 13.72 -1.66
CA GLU A 295 -20.56 12.60 -2.19
C GLU A 295 -19.29 13.06 -2.90
N GLN A 296 -19.25 14.31 -3.39
CA GLN A 296 -18.21 14.81 -4.28
C GLN A 296 -17.00 15.34 -3.50
N PHE A 297 -16.30 14.44 -2.83
CA PHE A 297 -15.09 14.73 -2.09
C PHE A 297 -14.16 13.52 -2.04
N TYR A 298 -12.88 13.76 -1.76
CA TYR A 298 -11.95 12.72 -1.36
C TYR A 298 -10.95 13.25 -0.33
N LEU A 299 -10.20 12.34 0.28
CA LEU A 299 -9.09 12.65 1.17
C LEU A 299 -7.77 12.31 0.47
N THR A 300 -6.79 13.21 0.54
CA THR A 300 -5.42 12.95 0.05
C THR A 300 -4.66 12.02 0.99
N ALA A 301 -3.45 11.59 0.61
CA ALA A 301 -2.64 10.67 1.41
C ALA A 301 -2.25 11.26 2.78
N ASP A 302 -2.18 12.59 2.84
CA ASP A 302 -1.90 13.38 4.04
C ASP A 302 -3.17 13.71 4.85
N GLY A 303 -4.33 13.25 4.39
CA GLY A 303 -5.63 13.48 5.04
C GLY A 303 -6.25 14.85 4.74
N GLU A 304 -5.77 15.56 3.72
CA GLU A 304 -6.38 16.82 3.28
C GLU A 304 -7.73 16.54 2.59
N LEU A 305 -8.77 17.29 2.95
CA LEU A 305 -10.10 17.15 2.37
C LEU A 305 -10.21 18.00 1.10
N ILE A 306 -10.47 17.34 -0.03
CA ILE A 306 -10.63 17.95 -1.34
C ILE A 306 -12.08 17.84 -1.80
N LEU A 307 -12.66 18.96 -2.23
CA LEU A 307 -13.99 19.01 -2.85
C LEU A 307 -13.85 18.84 -4.36
N ILE A 308 -14.73 18.03 -4.96
CA ILE A 308 -14.84 17.89 -6.41
C ILE A 308 -16.01 18.75 -6.88
N GLY A 309 -15.70 19.99 -7.28
CA GLY A 309 -16.69 20.99 -7.68
C GLY A 309 -16.86 21.11 -9.20
N ARG A 310 -17.55 22.17 -9.61
CA ARG A 310 -17.63 22.63 -11.00
C ARG A 310 -17.32 24.11 -11.08
N ASN A 311 -16.64 24.53 -12.14
CA ASN A 311 -16.46 25.95 -12.46
C ASN A 311 -17.72 26.50 -13.17
N ALA A 312 -17.72 27.82 -13.42
CA ALA A 312 -18.84 28.52 -14.08
C ALA A 312 -19.10 28.04 -15.53
N GLU A 313 -18.14 27.36 -16.15
CA GLU A 313 -18.23 26.80 -17.51
C GLU A 313 -18.69 25.33 -17.49
N GLY A 314 -18.95 24.75 -16.31
CA GLY A 314 -19.40 23.37 -16.13
C GLY A 314 -18.28 22.33 -16.06
N GLY A 315 -17.01 22.74 -16.21
CA GLY A 315 -15.84 21.88 -16.06
C GLY A 315 -15.55 21.53 -14.60
N GLN A 316 -15.11 20.31 -14.32
CA GLN A 316 -14.83 19.89 -12.95
C GLN A 316 -13.55 20.52 -12.38
N THR A 317 -13.62 20.94 -11.12
CA THR A 317 -12.51 21.49 -10.35
C THR A 317 -12.25 20.64 -9.11
N ILE A 318 -11.02 20.68 -8.60
CA ILE A 318 -10.65 20.11 -7.30
C ILE A 318 -10.02 21.21 -6.45
N GLU A 319 -10.57 21.42 -5.27
CA GLU A 319 -10.07 22.44 -4.34
C GLU A 319 -10.05 21.91 -2.91
N PRO A 320 -8.98 22.17 -2.15
CA PRO A 320 -8.99 21.95 -0.72
C PRO A 320 -10.10 22.75 -0.06
N LEU A 321 -10.77 22.16 0.93
CA LEU A 321 -11.74 22.92 1.74
C LEU A 321 -10.97 23.97 2.55
N THR A 322 -11.20 25.24 2.22
CA THR A 322 -10.41 26.38 2.73
C THR A 322 -10.82 26.85 4.12
N ALA A 323 -11.98 26.40 4.63
CA ALA A 323 -12.52 26.90 5.88
C ALA A 323 -11.60 26.56 7.06
N GLU A 324 -11.39 27.54 7.96
CA GLU A 324 -10.64 27.42 9.24
C GLU A 324 -11.18 26.31 10.20
N GLN A 325 -12.18 25.54 9.77
CA GLN A 325 -13.02 24.66 10.60
C GLN A 325 -13.30 23.30 9.94
N SER A 326 -12.26 22.51 9.65
CA SER A 326 -12.48 21.06 9.45
C SER A 326 -12.78 20.39 10.80
N ILE A 327 -13.95 20.69 11.37
CA ILE A 327 -14.45 20.04 12.59
C ILE A 327 -15.18 18.79 12.13
N TRP A 328 -14.42 17.70 12.02
CA TRP A 328 -14.94 16.36 11.90
C TRP A 328 -15.87 16.05 13.08
N ARG A 329 -16.95 15.30 12.82
CA ARG A 329 -17.72 14.69 13.90
C ARG A 329 -16.78 13.80 14.73
N LYS A 330 -17.04 13.71 16.03
CA LYS A 330 -16.16 13.01 17.00
C LYS A 330 -15.73 11.63 16.52
N LYS A 331 -16.64 10.87 15.89
CA LYS A 331 -16.36 9.54 15.33
C LYS A 331 -15.22 9.53 14.30
N TYR A 332 -15.15 10.54 13.43
CA TYR A 332 -14.21 10.56 12.30
C TYR A 332 -12.91 11.29 12.60
N LYS A 333 -12.75 11.90 13.78
CA LYS A 333 -11.46 12.50 14.17
C LYS A 333 -10.32 11.47 14.26
N GLY A 334 -10.66 10.24 14.63
CA GLY A 334 -9.69 9.17 14.81
C GLY A 334 -9.16 8.55 13.52
N ILE A 335 -9.74 8.87 12.36
CA ILE A 335 -9.26 8.28 11.09
C ILE A 335 -7.91 8.87 10.65
N PHE A 336 -7.50 10.01 11.22
CA PHE A 336 -6.25 10.71 10.87
C PHE A 336 -5.07 10.35 11.79
N THR A 337 -5.31 9.59 12.85
CA THR A 337 -4.24 9.10 13.73
C THR A 337 -3.72 7.79 13.15
N LYS A 338 -2.55 7.84 12.49
CA LYS A 338 -1.80 6.67 12.02
C LYS A 338 -1.08 5.95 13.15
#